data_AF-A0A2N2FQ78-F1
#
_entry.id   AF-A0A2N2FQ78-F1
#
_cell.length_a   1.000
_cell.length_b   1.000
_cell.length_c   1.000
_cell.angle_alpha   90.00
_cell.angle_beta   90.00
_cell.angle_gamma   90.00
#
_symmetry.space_group_name_H-M   'P 1'
#
loop_
_entity.id
_entity.type
_entity.pdbx_description
1 polymer ?
#
loop_
_entity_poly.entity_id
_entity_poly.type
_entity_poly.pdbx_seq_one_letter_code
_entity_poly.pdbx_strand_id
1 'polypeptide(L)'
;MANNHTGTKTYPSYNLLLIIAFLAGFVSLAYEIIATKILYYFFNESTITASSVISIFLFGIGLGSFIFSKFEKKISDKKKFMLIAQLLISLYAVFIFPNYDLVPSAFNLLYPLFGDSVKMMLVNKLIISFFYLIFPTVLMGMVFPAIIVMSIDKIEQLPEKIGTIYALDLFGAVLGALVSGFFFIPFWGIKTLIFFSVLINLLIGLLIFFQRSKKFVLMALCFLMISFFFYLAINPFDSIAKIYSNKESKGKYIPENNLLFADKKTSKYFQKVKIKEKIFFSHSPFGELSVFDEVFDMEQNRYLYIDTRIQCSTAGLKQKNVSEINFVNMSLDSMNKDNLKVLNIGLGCGFTLNEIAKYPKVQTVDVVEINPVM
;
A
#
# COMPACT_ATOMS: atom_id res chain seq x y z
N MET A 1 -25.39 -12.28 52.62
CA MET A 1 -25.37 -12.74 51.21
C MET A 1 -24.64 -11.70 50.38
N ALA A 2 -23.34 -11.90 50.15
CA ALA A 2 -22.56 -11.10 49.21
C ALA A 2 -21.88 -12.11 48.26
N ASN A 3 -22.48 -12.28 47.08
CA ASN A 3 -21.96 -13.18 46.05
C ASN A 3 -20.67 -12.57 45.48
N ASN A 4 -19.53 -13.10 45.92
CA ASN A 4 -18.25 -12.96 45.25
C ASN A 4 -18.32 -13.67 43.88
N HIS A 5 -18.75 -12.95 42.86
CA HIS A 5 -18.46 -13.31 41.46
C HIS A 5 -17.06 -12.80 41.09
N THR A 6 -16.03 -13.31 41.75
CA THR A 6 -14.65 -13.26 41.22
C THR A 6 -14.51 -14.36 40.16
N GLY A 7 -15.17 -14.17 39.02
CA GLY A 7 -14.86 -14.93 37.83
C GLY A 7 -13.41 -14.64 37.46
N THR A 8 -12.49 -15.52 37.85
CA THR A 8 -11.09 -15.46 37.48
C THR A 8 -11.01 -15.33 35.97
N LYS A 9 -10.71 -14.14 35.45
CA LYS A 9 -10.47 -13.90 34.03
C LYS A 9 -9.20 -14.65 33.68
N THR A 10 -9.36 -15.88 33.22
CA THR A 10 -8.25 -16.73 32.79
C THR A 10 -7.72 -16.18 31.49
N TYR A 11 -6.67 -15.36 31.52
CA TYR A 11 -6.02 -14.85 30.31
C TYR A 11 -5.37 -16.00 29.51
N PRO A 12 -5.07 -15.77 28.22
CA PRO A 12 -4.39 -16.76 27.41
C PRO A 12 -3.03 -17.14 28.01
N SER A 13 -2.60 -18.40 27.83
CA SER A 13 -1.24 -18.81 28.22
C SER A 13 -0.19 -17.90 27.57
N TYR A 14 0.87 -17.58 28.31
CA TYR A 14 1.93 -16.69 27.83
C TYR A 14 2.51 -17.10 26.47
N ASN A 15 2.78 -18.40 26.26
CA ASN A 15 3.27 -18.91 24.98
C ASN A 15 2.33 -18.63 23.79
N LEU A 16 1.02 -18.60 24.03
CA LEU A 16 0.06 -18.26 22.98
C LEU A 16 0.10 -16.77 22.67
N LEU A 17 0.27 -15.91 23.69
CA LEU A 17 0.42 -14.47 23.49
C LEU A 17 1.68 -14.14 22.68
N LEU A 18 2.76 -14.91 22.87
CA LEU A 18 3.98 -14.81 22.06
C LEU A 18 3.73 -15.16 20.58
N ILE A 19 3.01 -16.25 20.31
CA ILE A 19 2.62 -16.63 18.93
C ILE A 19 1.72 -15.55 18.31
N ILE A 20 0.78 -15.01 19.09
CA ILE A 20 -0.11 -13.95 18.64
C ILE A 20 0.66 -12.68 18.30
N ALA A 21 1.63 -12.29 19.13
CA ALA A 21 2.48 -11.12 18.87
C ALA A 21 3.24 -11.27 17.55
N PHE A 22 3.85 -12.44 17.34
CA PHE A 22 4.51 -12.77 16.08
C PHE A 22 3.57 -12.66 14.86
N LEU A 23 2.39 -13.29 14.93
CA LEU A 23 1.43 -13.26 13.83
C LEU A 23 0.84 -11.86 13.60
N ALA A 24 0.63 -11.07 14.66
CA ALA A 24 0.16 -9.69 14.57
C ALA A 24 1.19 -8.81 13.86
N GLY A 25 2.46 -8.89 14.25
CA GLY A 25 3.56 -8.19 13.57
C GLY A 25 3.68 -8.60 12.10
N PHE A 26 3.63 -9.90 11.80
CA PHE A 26 3.67 -10.43 10.43
C PHE A 26 2.58 -9.81 9.56
N VAL A 27 1.34 -9.82 10.04
CA VAL A 27 0.19 -9.33 9.28
C VAL A 27 0.17 -7.81 9.19
N SER A 28 0.62 -7.10 10.22
CA SER A 28 0.75 -5.65 10.21
C SER A 28 1.65 -5.21 9.04
N LEU A 29 2.84 -5.77 8.92
CA LEU A 29 3.76 -5.43 7.82
C LEU A 29 3.28 -5.96 6.46
N ALA A 30 2.59 -7.10 6.41
CA ALA A 30 1.95 -7.55 5.18
C ALA A 30 0.93 -6.51 4.68
N TYR A 31 0.11 -5.95 5.58
CA TYR A 31 -0.85 -4.90 5.22
C TYR A 31 -0.20 -3.58 4.85
N GLU A 32 0.91 -3.19 5.49
CA GLU A 32 1.67 -2.03 5.07
C GLU A 32 2.14 -2.18 3.61
N ILE A 33 2.70 -3.34 3.25
CA ILE A 33 3.13 -3.61 1.87
C ILE A 33 1.95 -3.63 0.89
N ILE A 34 0.82 -4.25 1.26
CA ILE A 34 -0.41 -4.23 0.46
C ILE A 34 -0.84 -2.78 0.20
N ALA A 35 -0.90 -1.97 1.24
CA ALA A 35 -1.28 -0.57 1.16
C ALA A 35 -0.34 0.25 0.27
N THR A 36 0.98 0.09 0.44
CA THR A 36 1.99 0.75 -0.39
C THR A 36 1.79 0.42 -1.86
N LYS A 37 1.58 -0.86 -2.19
CA LYS A 37 1.38 -1.29 -3.59
C LYS A 37 0.07 -0.78 -4.19
N ILE A 38 -1.02 -0.78 -3.43
CA ILE A 38 -2.31 -0.21 -3.89
C ILE A 38 -2.17 1.29 -4.15
N LEU A 39 -1.53 2.03 -3.24
CA LEU A 39 -1.40 3.48 -3.39
C LEU A 39 -0.39 3.86 -4.48
N TYR A 40 0.67 3.06 -4.69
CA TYR A 40 1.58 3.22 -5.82
C TYR A 40 0.87 3.11 -7.18
N TYR A 41 -0.08 2.18 -7.30
CA TYR A 41 -0.84 1.97 -8.52
C TYR A 41 -1.60 3.23 -8.98
N PHE A 42 -2.16 4.02 -8.04
CA PHE A 42 -2.92 5.23 -8.38
C PHE A 42 -2.10 6.51 -8.37
N PHE A 43 -1.14 6.62 -7.45
CA PHE A 43 -0.40 7.85 -7.24
C PHE A 43 0.92 7.90 -7.99
N ASN A 44 1.19 6.87 -8.81
CA ASN A 44 2.46 6.53 -9.42
C ASN A 44 3.56 6.28 -8.36
N GLU A 45 4.51 5.41 -8.69
CA GLU A 45 5.64 5.10 -7.81
C GLU A 45 6.47 6.36 -7.53
N SER A 46 6.32 6.91 -6.33
CA SER A 46 7.04 8.09 -5.88
C SER A 46 7.51 7.92 -4.44
N THR A 47 8.67 8.49 -4.13
CA THR A 47 9.20 8.55 -2.76
C THR A 47 8.20 9.22 -1.82
N ILE A 48 7.40 10.17 -2.31
CA ILE A 48 6.37 10.84 -1.52
C ILE A 48 5.28 9.87 -1.10
N THR A 49 4.76 9.04 -2.02
CA THR A 49 3.74 8.02 -1.68
C THR A 49 4.30 7.04 -0.67
N ALA A 50 5.54 6.58 -0.85
CA ALA A 50 6.22 5.65 0.06
C ALA A 50 6.29 6.21 1.49
N SER A 51 6.89 7.39 1.61
CA SER A 51 7.08 8.06 2.89
C SER A 51 5.75 8.40 3.55
N SER A 52 4.72 8.72 2.77
CA SER A 52 3.38 8.99 3.28
C SER A 52 2.78 7.76 3.93
N VAL A 53 2.82 6.61 3.26
CA VAL A 53 2.27 5.35 3.79
C VAL A 53 2.96 4.98 5.09
N ILE A 54 4.29 4.93 5.11
CA ILE A 54 5.08 4.61 6.31
C ILE A 54 4.74 5.58 7.45
N SER A 55 4.70 6.88 7.16
CA SER A 55 4.40 7.91 8.16
C SER A 55 3.01 7.74 8.76
N ILE A 56 1.99 7.50 7.93
CA ILE A 56 0.61 7.27 8.39
C ILE A 56 0.51 5.96 9.16
N PHE A 57 1.22 4.92 8.73
CA PHE A 57 1.22 3.62 9.38
C PHE A 57 1.79 3.69 10.80
N LEU A 58 2.97 4.31 10.94
CA LEU A 58 3.60 4.56 12.25
C LEU A 58 2.75 5.48 13.13
N PHE A 59 2.19 6.55 12.56
CA PHE A 59 1.29 7.45 13.28
C PHE A 59 0.05 6.71 13.79
N GLY A 60 -0.57 5.88 12.94
CA GLY A 60 -1.73 5.07 13.29
C GLY A 60 -1.43 4.06 14.40
N ILE A 61 -0.31 3.35 14.32
CA ILE A 61 0.13 2.42 15.38
C ILE A 61 0.31 3.16 16.71
N GLY A 62 1.04 4.29 16.70
CA GLY A 62 1.28 5.09 17.89
C GLY A 62 -0.03 5.65 18.48
N LEU A 63 -0.92 6.17 17.62
CA LEU A 63 -2.23 6.67 18.01
C LEU A 63 -3.11 5.56 18.60
N GLY A 64 -3.11 4.38 17.98
CA GLY A 64 -3.81 3.20 18.47
C GLY A 64 -3.33 2.77 19.84
N SER A 65 -2.01 2.72 20.04
CA SER A 65 -1.42 2.40 21.34
C SER A 65 -1.82 3.41 22.41
N PHE A 66 -1.77 4.71 22.10
CA PHE A 66 -2.21 5.77 23.00
C PHE A 66 -3.69 5.66 23.36
N ILE A 67 -4.57 5.45 22.37
CA ILE A 67 -6.01 5.28 22.60
C ILE A 67 -6.24 4.06 23.50
N PHE A 68 -5.62 2.91 23.21
CA PHE A 68 -5.77 1.73 24.05
C PHE A 68 -5.38 2.01 25.51
N SER A 69 -4.20 2.59 25.76
CA SER A 69 -3.75 2.91 27.12
C SER A 69 -4.72 3.86 27.86
N LYS A 70 -5.34 4.81 27.16
CA LYS A 70 -6.32 5.74 27.77
C LYS A 70 -7.65 5.06 28.12
N PHE A 71 -8.08 4.08 27.32
CA PHE A 71 -9.37 3.41 27.48
C PHE A 71 -9.27 2.01 28.12
N GLU A 72 -8.07 1.52 28.43
CA GLU A 72 -7.79 0.18 28.95
C GLU A 72 -8.66 -0.19 30.17
N LYS A 73 -8.80 0.74 31.13
CA LYS A 73 -9.62 0.54 32.34
C LYS A 73 -11.11 0.38 32.04
N LYS A 74 -11.60 0.99 30.95
CA LYS A 74 -13.01 0.88 30.51
C LYS A 74 -13.28 -0.41 29.72
N ILE A 75 -12.24 -1.06 29.20
CA ILE A 75 -12.38 -2.33 28.49
C ILE A 75 -12.58 -3.45 29.52
N SER A 76 -13.82 -3.90 29.69
CA SER A 76 -14.17 -4.93 30.67
C SER A 76 -13.55 -6.29 30.32
N ASP A 77 -13.55 -6.68 29.05
CA ASP A 77 -12.99 -7.94 28.56
C ASP A 77 -11.99 -7.70 27.43
N LYS A 78 -10.69 -7.87 27.75
CA LYS A 78 -9.58 -7.66 26.82
C LYS A 78 -9.54 -8.73 25.73
N LYS A 79 -10.00 -9.96 26.01
CA LYS A 79 -10.08 -11.02 25.00
C LYS A 79 -11.14 -10.69 23.96
N LYS A 80 -12.32 -10.25 24.42
CA LYS A 80 -13.41 -9.83 23.54
C LYS A 80 -12.99 -8.61 22.71
N PHE A 81 -12.28 -7.65 23.31
CA PHE A 81 -11.72 -6.51 22.58
C PHE A 81 -10.79 -6.97 21.46
N MET A 82 -9.84 -7.86 21.75
CA MET A 82 -8.91 -8.39 20.73
C MET A 82 -9.64 -9.12 19.62
N LEU A 83 -10.61 -9.98 19.94
CA LEU A 83 -11.43 -10.65 18.92
C LEU A 83 -12.14 -9.62 18.01
N ILE A 84 -12.76 -8.59 18.58
CA ILE A 84 -13.44 -7.54 17.82
C ILE A 84 -12.44 -6.75 16.97
N ALA A 85 -11.29 -6.36 17.52
CA ALA A 85 -10.25 -5.63 16.78
C ALA A 85 -9.77 -6.44 15.57
N GLN A 86 -9.47 -7.72 15.76
CA GLN A 86 -9.04 -8.63 14.70
C GLN A 86 -10.12 -8.84 13.63
N LEU A 87 -11.40 -8.95 14.05
CA LEU A 87 -12.53 -9.03 13.13
C LEU A 87 -12.70 -7.73 12.32
N LEU A 88 -12.57 -6.57 12.94
CA LEU A 88 -12.69 -5.28 12.26
C LEU A 88 -11.54 -5.04 11.27
N ILE A 89 -10.31 -5.41 11.64
CA ILE A 89 -9.15 -5.38 10.73
C ILE A 89 -9.40 -6.30 9.53
N SER A 90 -9.89 -7.52 9.79
CA SER A 90 -10.21 -8.50 8.74
C SER A 90 -11.32 -8.01 7.83
N LEU A 91 -12.38 -7.44 8.39
CA LEU A 91 -13.49 -6.87 7.65
C LEU A 91 -13.02 -5.72 6.77
N TYR A 92 -12.25 -4.79 7.33
CA TYR A 92 -11.62 -3.72 6.58
C TYR A 92 -10.78 -4.27 5.42
N ALA A 93 -9.92 -5.25 5.70
CA ALA A 93 -9.03 -5.82 4.69
C ALA A 93 -9.78 -6.55 3.57
N VAL A 94 -10.92 -7.15 3.86
CA VAL A 94 -11.77 -7.81 2.86
C VAL A 94 -12.56 -6.80 2.02
N PHE A 95 -13.08 -5.75 2.64
CA PHE A 95 -14.00 -4.83 1.97
C PHE A 95 -13.31 -3.60 1.37
N ILE A 96 -12.14 -3.19 1.85
CA ILE A 96 -11.52 -1.92 1.44
C ILE A 96 -10.26 -2.14 0.60
N PHE A 97 -9.39 -3.11 0.92
CA PHE A 97 -8.19 -3.36 0.10
C PHE A 97 -8.51 -3.86 -1.32
N PRO A 98 -9.48 -4.78 -1.53
CA PRO A 98 -9.87 -5.20 -2.88
C PRO A 98 -10.64 -4.14 -3.66
N ASN A 99 -11.38 -3.25 -2.98
CA ASN A 99 -12.14 -2.16 -3.59
C ASN A 99 -11.28 -0.91 -3.79
N TYR A 100 -10.15 -1.10 -4.47
CA TYR A 100 -9.17 -0.04 -4.69
C TYR A 100 -9.69 1.13 -5.55
N ASP A 101 -10.80 0.94 -6.29
CA ASP A 101 -11.49 1.99 -7.08
C ASP A 101 -12.08 3.11 -6.20
N LEU A 102 -12.18 2.89 -4.89
CA LEU A 102 -12.49 3.94 -3.91
C LEU A 102 -11.43 5.05 -3.91
N VAL A 103 -10.16 4.75 -4.19
CA VAL A 103 -9.07 5.73 -4.19
C VAL A 103 -9.23 6.77 -5.32
N PRO A 104 -9.43 6.39 -6.60
CA PRO A 104 -9.79 7.33 -7.67
C PRO A 104 -11.08 8.12 -7.40
N SER A 105 -12.10 7.46 -6.84
CA SER A 105 -13.40 8.08 -6.58
C SER A 105 -13.28 9.18 -5.51
N ALA A 106 -12.55 8.90 -4.42
CA ALA A 106 -12.23 9.89 -3.39
C ALA A 106 -11.34 11.01 -3.93
N PHE A 107 -10.36 10.68 -4.77
CA PHE A 107 -9.52 11.68 -5.44
C PHE A 107 -10.35 12.66 -6.27
N ASN A 108 -11.30 12.15 -7.05
CA ASN A 108 -12.19 12.96 -7.89
C ASN A 108 -13.13 13.85 -7.13
N LEU A 109 -13.62 13.39 -5.98
CA LEU A 109 -14.50 14.18 -5.14
C LEU A 109 -13.76 15.36 -4.51
N LEU A 110 -12.49 15.18 -4.16
CA LEU A 110 -11.67 16.20 -3.53
C LEU A 110 -10.94 17.11 -4.52
N TYR A 111 -10.71 16.65 -5.75
CA TYR A 111 -9.99 17.40 -6.78
C TYR A 111 -10.51 18.85 -7.01
N PRO A 112 -11.84 19.10 -7.12
CA PRO A 112 -12.38 20.45 -7.32
C PRO A 112 -12.11 21.41 -6.16
N LEU A 113 -11.88 20.90 -4.95
CA LEU A 113 -11.65 21.71 -3.75
C LEU A 113 -10.20 22.22 -3.66
N PHE A 114 -9.26 21.49 -4.25
CA PHE A 114 -7.82 21.75 -4.10
C PHE A 114 -7.17 22.34 -5.37
N GLY A 115 -7.83 22.26 -6.53
CA GLY A 115 -7.36 22.89 -7.77
C GLY A 115 -6.12 22.23 -8.38
N ASP A 116 -5.59 22.80 -9.47
CA ASP A 116 -4.62 22.15 -10.37
C ASP A 116 -3.13 22.30 -9.94
N SER A 117 -2.86 22.85 -8.76
CA SER A 117 -1.46 23.08 -8.35
C SER A 117 -0.79 21.79 -7.83
N VAL A 118 0.51 21.61 -8.14
CA VAL A 118 1.29 20.42 -7.73
C VAL A 118 1.24 20.19 -6.23
N LYS A 119 1.35 21.26 -5.43
CA LYS A 119 1.27 21.19 -3.96
C LYS A 119 -0.08 20.65 -3.50
N MET A 120 -1.16 21.11 -4.12
CA MET A 120 -2.52 20.69 -3.79
C MET A 120 -2.81 19.25 -4.19
N MET A 121 -2.22 18.77 -5.28
CA MET A 121 -2.27 17.35 -5.64
C MET A 121 -1.57 16.47 -4.60
N LEU A 122 -0.42 16.90 -4.07
CA LEU A 122 0.29 16.17 -3.01
C LEU A 122 -0.53 16.13 -1.71
N VAL A 123 -1.13 17.26 -1.33
CA VAL A 123 -2.03 17.33 -0.16
C VAL A 123 -3.23 16.38 -0.35
N ASN A 124 -3.82 16.35 -1.54
CA ASN A 124 -4.94 15.44 -1.81
C ASN A 124 -4.52 13.96 -1.69
N LYS A 125 -3.37 13.59 -2.26
CA LYS A 125 -2.79 12.22 -2.12
C LYS A 125 -2.56 11.85 -0.66
N LEU A 126 -2.02 12.77 0.13
CA LEU A 126 -1.79 12.59 1.56
C LEU A 126 -3.10 12.37 2.32
N ILE A 127 -4.11 13.21 2.08
CA ILE A 127 -5.43 13.12 2.73
C ILE A 127 -6.08 11.77 2.43
N ILE A 128 -6.08 11.34 1.16
CA ILE A 128 -6.69 10.07 0.77
C ILE A 128 -5.92 8.90 1.38
N SER A 129 -4.60 8.92 1.31
CA SER A 129 -3.77 7.89 1.96
C SER A 129 -4.02 7.83 3.46
N PHE A 130 -4.17 8.99 4.11
CA PHE A 130 -4.45 9.10 5.53
C PHE A 130 -5.77 8.44 5.88
N PHE A 131 -6.87 8.84 5.24
CA PHE A 131 -8.19 8.26 5.52
C PHE A 131 -8.29 6.79 5.11
N TYR A 132 -7.56 6.38 4.08
CA TYR A 132 -7.44 4.98 3.71
C TYR A 132 -6.80 4.20 4.87
N LEU A 133 -5.65 4.61 5.38
CA LEU A 133 -4.86 3.78 6.29
C LEU A 133 -5.13 3.97 7.77
N ILE A 134 -5.66 5.12 8.20
CA ILE A 134 -5.73 5.45 9.62
C ILE A 134 -6.60 4.47 10.42
N PHE A 135 -7.71 4.01 9.85
CA PHE A 135 -8.62 3.10 10.54
C PHE A 135 -7.99 1.74 10.87
N PRO A 136 -7.47 0.96 9.90
CA PRO A 136 -6.85 -0.33 10.18
C PRO A 136 -5.58 -0.20 11.03
N THR A 137 -4.77 0.85 10.81
CA THR A 137 -3.49 1.05 11.54
C THR A 137 -3.71 1.40 13.00
N VAL A 138 -4.73 2.20 13.32
CA VAL A 138 -5.14 2.47 14.70
C VAL A 138 -5.57 1.19 15.42
N LEU A 139 -6.37 0.34 14.77
CA LEU A 139 -6.76 -0.95 15.36
C LEU A 139 -5.56 -1.87 15.58
N MET A 140 -4.63 -1.95 14.62
CA MET A 140 -3.38 -2.69 14.79
C MET A 140 -2.53 -2.13 15.93
N GLY A 141 -2.46 -0.80 16.07
CA GLY A 141 -1.77 -0.14 17.17
C GLY A 141 -2.32 -0.45 18.56
N MET A 142 -3.60 -0.80 18.66
CA MET A 142 -4.22 -1.21 19.92
C MET A 142 -3.89 -2.66 20.31
N VAL A 143 -3.49 -3.51 19.35
CA VAL A 143 -3.25 -4.94 19.57
C VAL A 143 -2.04 -5.17 20.47
N PHE A 144 -0.93 -4.48 20.21
CA PHE A 144 0.30 -4.63 20.99
C PHE A 144 0.10 -4.38 22.50
N PRO A 145 -0.39 -3.22 22.96
CA PRO A 145 -0.58 -2.99 24.39
C PRO A 145 -1.67 -3.89 24.99
N ALA A 146 -2.65 -4.35 24.20
CA ALA A 146 -3.62 -5.34 24.67
C ALA A 146 -2.95 -6.69 25.01
N ILE A 147 -2.01 -7.15 24.17
CA ILE A 147 -1.21 -8.36 24.43
C ILE A 147 -0.37 -8.18 25.70
N ILE A 148 0.29 -7.02 25.85
CA ILE A 148 1.09 -6.71 27.03
C ILE A 148 0.26 -6.81 28.31
N VAL A 149 -0.87 -6.11 28.39
CA VAL A 149 -1.74 -6.10 29.58
C VAL A 149 -2.28 -7.50 29.91
N MET A 150 -2.59 -8.33 28.90
CA MET A 150 -3.02 -9.71 29.13
C MET A 150 -1.89 -10.65 29.54
N SER A 151 -0.64 -10.27 29.28
CA SER A 151 0.53 -11.08 29.61
C SER A 151 1.04 -10.86 31.03
N ILE A 152 0.73 -9.73 31.66
CA ILE A 152 1.31 -9.33 32.95
C ILE A 152 0.40 -9.73 34.10
N ASP A 153 0.93 -10.55 35.01
CA ASP A 153 0.26 -10.86 36.29
C ASP A 153 0.80 -9.99 37.44
N LYS A 154 2.09 -9.66 37.40
CA LYS A 154 2.78 -8.84 38.39
C LYS A 154 3.67 -7.79 37.74
N ILE A 155 3.75 -6.61 38.33
CA ILE A 155 4.46 -5.44 37.76
C ILE A 155 5.95 -5.73 37.56
N GLU A 156 6.56 -6.59 38.39
CA GLU A 156 7.97 -6.94 38.28
C GLU A 156 8.31 -7.66 36.97
N GLN A 157 7.34 -8.31 36.33
CA GLN A 157 7.51 -9.01 35.06
C GLN A 157 7.42 -8.07 33.84
N LEU A 158 7.04 -6.82 34.05
CA LEU A 158 6.75 -5.86 32.98
C LEU A 158 7.92 -5.68 31.99
N PRO A 159 9.18 -5.46 32.42
CA PRO A 159 10.27 -5.21 31.47
C PRO A 159 10.57 -6.43 30.60
N GLU A 160 10.64 -7.61 31.20
CA GLU A 160 10.93 -8.88 30.52
C GLU A 160 9.84 -9.25 29.50
N LYS A 161 8.57 -9.16 29.92
CA LYS A 161 7.44 -9.50 29.05
C LYS A 161 7.29 -8.53 27.89
N ILE A 162 7.45 -7.22 28.12
CA ILE A 162 7.45 -6.22 27.05
C ILE A 162 8.56 -6.53 26.05
N GLY A 163 9.81 -6.71 26.51
CA GLY A 163 10.95 -6.97 25.63
C GLY A 163 10.76 -8.21 24.76
N THR A 164 10.29 -9.31 25.36
CA THR A 164 10.09 -10.58 24.64
C THR A 164 8.94 -10.49 23.62
N ILE A 165 7.81 -9.89 24.01
CA ILE A 165 6.65 -9.72 23.12
C ILE A 165 7.02 -8.78 21.96
N TYR A 166 7.73 -7.69 22.24
CA TYR A 166 8.20 -6.75 21.22
C TYR A 166 9.20 -7.39 20.26
N ALA A 167 10.13 -8.21 20.75
CA ALA A 167 11.07 -8.93 19.90
C ALA A 167 10.35 -9.88 18.92
N LEU A 168 9.35 -10.63 19.39
CA LEU A 168 8.58 -11.51 18.50
C LEU A 168 7.67 -10.76 17.53
N ASP A 169 7.08 -9.64 17.95
CA ASP A 169 6.31 -8.77 17.07
C ASP A 169 7.18 -8.23 15.93
N LEU A 170 8.37 -7.71 16.25
CA LEU A 170 9.35 -7.25 15.26
C LEU A 170 9.85 -8.38 14.36
N PHE A 171 10.14 -9.56 14.91
CA PHE A 171 10.57 -10.70 14.11
C PHE A 171 9.48 -11.16 13.14
N GLY A 172 8.24 -11.19 13.61
CA GLY A 172 7.05 -11.41 12.79
C GLY A 172 6.94 -10.37 11.69
N ALA A 173 7.08 -9.09 12.02
CA ALA A 173 7.04 -7.98 11.08
C ALA A 173 8.10 -8.10 9.97
N VAL A 174 9.35 -8.40 10.31
CA VAL A 174 10.44 -8.62 9.33
C VAL A 174 10.10 -9.78 8.39
N LEU A 175 9.66 -10.92 8.94
CA LEU A 175 9.24 -12.05 8.12
C LEU A 175 8.02 -11.73 7.26
N GLY A 176 7.05 -11.00 7.81
CA GLY A 176 5.88 -10.51 7.11
C GLY A 176 6.28 -9.67 5.92
N ALA A 177 7.20 -8.73 6.09
CA ALA A 177 7.69 -7.88 5.02
C ALA A 177 8.39 -8.68 3.91
N LEU A 178 9.29 -9.59 4.28
CA LEU A 178 10.04 -10.43 3.34
C LEU A 178 9.12 -11.37 2.56
N VAL A 179 8.29 -12.13 3.27
CA VAL A 179 7.38 -13.12 2.67
C VAL A 179 6.32 -12.44 1.81
N SER A 180 5.79 -11.29 2.24
CA SER A 180 4.82 -10.53 1.47
C SER A 180 5.42 -9.97 0.17
N GLY A 181 6.52 -9.24 0.29
CA GLY A 181 7.12 -8.49 -0.82
C GLY A 181 7.83 -9.37 -1.84
N PHE A 182 8.56 -10.40 -1.40
CA PHE A 182 9.44 -11.21 -2.26
C PHE A 182 8.83 -12.56 -2.67
N PHE A 183 7.81 -13.05 -1.95
CA PHE A 183 7.23 -14.36 -2.22
C PHE A 183 5.76 -14.27 -2.60
N PHE A 184 4.88 -13.79 -1.72
CA PHE A 184 3.45 -13.77 -2.00
C PHE A 184 3.09 -12.90 -3.21
N ILE A 185 3.59 -11.66 -3.26
CA ILE A 185 3.23 -10.74 -4.34
C ILE A 185 3.75 -11.23 -5.71
N PRO A 186 5.02 -11.64 -5.87
CA PRO A 186 5.51 -12.11 -7.17
C PRO A 186 4.88 -13.41 -7.66
N PHE A 187 4.60 -14.38 -6.77
CA PHE A 187 4.11 -15.70 -7.18
C PHE A 187 2.57 -15.80 -7.23
N TRP A 188 1.87 -15.17 -6.28
CA TRP A 188 0.42 -15.31 -6.13
C TRP A 188 -0.35 -13.98 -6.12
N GLY A 189 0.36 -12.85 -6.18
CA GLY A 189 -0.24 -11.52 -6.22
C GLY A 189 -0.75 -10.99 -4.88
N ILE A 190 -1.06 -9.69 -4.87
CA ILE A 190 -1.53 -8.94 -3.70
C ILE A 190 -2.84 -9.49 -3.12
N LYS A 191 -3.74 -10.01 -3.97
CA LYS A 191 -5.06 -10.49 -3.53
C LYS A 191 -4.96 -11.74 -2.68
N THR A 192 -4.08 -12.66 -3.07
CA THR A 192 -3.77 -13.85 -2.27
C THR A 192 -3.17 -13.44 -0.93
N LEU A 193 -2.24 -12.47 -0.94
CA LEU A 193 -1.69 -11.93 0.30
C LEU A 193 -2.77 -11.34 1.23
N ILE A 194 -3.71 -10.54 0.70
CA ILE A 194 -4.84 -10.01 1.48
C ILE A 194 -5.63 -11.16 2.12
N PHE A 195 -5.97 -12.19 1.34
CA PHE A 195 -6.71 -13.35 1.82
C PHE A 195 -5.97 -14.08 2.96
N PHE A 196 -4.67 -14.34 2.80
CA PHE A 196 -3.86 -14.97 3.84
C PHE A 196 -3.72 -14.08 5.10
N SER A 197 -3.53 -12.77 4.94
CA SER A 197 -3.49 -11.84 6.07
C SER A 197 -4.81 -11.81 6.84
N VAL A 198 -5.94 -11.84 6.14
CA VAL A 198 -7.27 -11.96 6.74
C VAL A 198 -7.41 -13.27 7.51
N LEU A 199 -6.99 -14.39 6.92
CA LEU A 199 -7.01 -15.69 7.59
C LEU A 199 -6.21 -15.67 8.90
N ILE A 200 -5.02 -15.07 8.91
CA ILE A 200 -4.18 -14.99 10.10
C ILE A 200 -4.83 -14.12 11.18
N ASN A 201 -5.40 -12.95 10.86
CA ASN A 201 -6.11 -12.12 11.85
C ASN A 201 -7.27 -12.87 12.50
N LEU A 202 -8.07 -13.58 11.68
CA LEU A 202 -9.20 -14.35 12.16
C LEU A 202 -8.74 -15.53 13.04
N LEU A 203 -7.64 -16.18 12.66
CA LEU A 203 -6.97 -17.21 13.48
C LEU A 203 -6.49 -16.64 14.83
N ILE A 204 -5.90 -15.44 14.85
CA ILE A 204 -5.53 -14.75 16.09
C ILE A 204 -6.78 -14.54 16.97
N GLY A 205 -7.86 -14.00 16.41
CA GLY A 205 -9.12 -13.79 17.13
C GLY A 205 -9.68 -15.08 17.74
N LEU A 206 -9.70 -16.17 16.96
CA LEU A 206 -10.16 -17.48 17.42
C LEU A 206 -9.27 -18.06 18.52
N LEU A 207 -7.95 -17.99 18.38
CA LEU A 207 -6.99 -18.49 19.37
C LEU A 207 -7.13 -17.78 20.73
N ILE A 208 -7.38 -16.47 20.73
CA ILE A 208 -7.53 -15.68 21.96
C ILE A 208 -8.80 -16.07 22.72
N PHE A 209 -9.91 -16.27 22.00
CA PHE A 209 -11.23 -16.43 22.62
C PHE A 209 -11.58 -17.88 22.95
N PHE A 210 -11.16 -18.86 22.14
CA PHE A 210 -11.70 -20.24 22.18
C PHE A 210 -10.67 -21.32 22.58
N GLN A 211 -9.80 -21.05 23.55
CA GLN A 211 -8.68 -21.92 23.93
C GLN A 211 -9.03 -23.34 24.43
N ARG A 212 -10.29 -23.63 24.80
CA ARG A 212 -10.66 -24.89 25.49
C ARG A 212 -11.99 -25.54 25.10
N SER A 213 -12.67 -25.07 24.06
CA SER A 213 -14.00 -25.63 23.72
C SER A 213 -13.93 -26.63 22.56
N LYS A 214 -14.66 -27.76 22.64
CA LYS A 214 -14.88 -28.67 21.49
C LYS A 214 -15.50 -27.93 20.28
N LYS A 215 -16.13 -26.77 20.52
CA LYS A 215 -16.65 -25.86 19.49
C LYS A 215 -15.55 -25.14 18.70
N PHE A 216 -14.30 -25.11 19.18
CA PHE A 216 -13.17 -24.53 18.44
C PHE A 216 -12.91 -25.26 17.13
N VAL A 217 -12.90 -26.60 17.16
CA VAL A 217 -12.67 -27.41 15.95
C VAL A 217 -13.81 -27.26 14.96
N LEU A 218 -15.07 -27.29 15.43
CA LEU A 218 -16.24 -27.11 14.57
C LEU A 218 -16.28 -25.70 13.96
N MET A 219 -15.91 -24.67 14.72
CA MET A 219 -15.93 -23.29 14.25
C MET A 219 -14.72 -22.97 13.36
N ALA A 220 -13.56 -23.59 13.60
CA ALA A 220 -12.41 -23.56 12.69
C ALA A 220 -12.71 -24.27 11.36
N LEU A 221 -13.51 -25.35 11.38
CA LEU A 221 -13.98 -26.03 10.17
C LEU A 221 -15.05 -25.23 9.42
N CYS A 222 -16.05 -24.66 10.13
CA CYS A 222 -17.00 -23.73 9.52
C CYS A 222 -16.27 -22.48 8.98
N PHE A 223 -15.21 -22.04 9.64
CA PHE A 223 -14.37 -20.92 9.21
C PHE A 223 -13.57 -21.26 7.95
N LEU A 224 -12.93 -22.43 7.89
CA LEU A 224 -12.28 -22.92 6.67
C LEU A 224 -13.29 -23.08 5.54
N MET A 225 -14.51 -23.56 5.82
CA MET A 225 -15.58 -23.65 4.82
C MET A 225 -16.09 -22.29 4.38
N ILE A 226 -16.29 -21.32 5.27
CA ILE A 226 -16.73 -19.96 4.92
C ILE A 226 -15.63 -19.23 4.16
N SER A 227 -14.36 -19.40 4.55
CA SER A 227 -13.22 -18.84 3.85
C SER A 227 -13.02 -19.48 2.47
N PHE A 228 -13.28 -20.79 2.34
CA PHE A 228 -13.28 -21.50 1.07
C PHE A 228 -14.47 -21.11 0.17
N PHE A 229 -15.68 -21.00 0.74
CA PHE A 229 -16.85 -20.47 0.04
C PHE A 229 -16.68 -18.98 -0.31
N PHE A 230 -15.92 -18.21 0.48
CA PHE A 230 -15.59 -16.82 0.17
C PHE A 230 -14.57 -16.74 -0.96
N TYR A 231 -13.54 -17.60 -0.94
CA TYR A 231 -12.60 -17.78 -2.05
C TYR A 231 -13.32 -18.18 -3.35
N LEU A 232 -14.38 -19.00 -3.26
CA LEU A 232 -15.21 -19.43 -4.39
C LEU A 232 -16.32 -18.43 -4.79
N ALA A 233 -16.93 -17.73 -3.84
CA ALA A 233 -18.02 -16.76 -4.08
C ALA A 233 -17.49 -15.42 -4.60
N ILE A 234 -16.20 -15.15 -4.39
CA ILE A 234 -15.41 -14.30 -5.30
C ILE A 234 -15.19 -15.11 -6.60
N ASN A 235 -16.30 -15.43 -7.27
CA ASN A 235 -16.38 -16.22 -8.50
C ASN A 235 -16.24 -15.28 -9.70
N PRO A 236 -15.47 -15.64 -10.73
CA PRO A 236 -14.01 -15.66 -10.76
C PRO A 236 -13.46 -14.21 -10.81
N PHE A 237 -12.14 -14.01 -10.80
CA PHE A 237 -11.56 -12.71 -11.13
C PHE A 237 -11.83 -12.33 -12.59
N ASP A 238 -13.03 -11.82 -12.87
CA ASP A 238 -13.37 -11.32 -14.18
C ASP A 238 -12.45 -10.14 -14.51
N SER A 239 -11.72 -10.35 -15.60
CA SER A 239 -10.92 -9.37 -16.36
C SER A 239 -9.63 -8.83 -15.75
N ILE A 240 -9.54 -8.52 -14.44
CA ILE A 240 -8.50 -7.58 -13.95
C ILE A 240 -7.41 -8.25 -13.07
N ALA A 241 -7.67 -9.37 -12.37
CA ALA A 241 -6.60 -10.04 -11.60
C ALA A 241 -5.59 -10.82 -12.44
N LYS A 242 -5.87 -11.00 -13.74
CA LYS A 242 -4.88 -11.43 -14.73
C LYS A 242 -3.70 -10.46 -14.88
N ILE A 243 -3.79 -9.24 -14.33
CA ILE A 243 -2.72 -8.24 -14.32
C ILE A 243 -1.52 -8.67 -13.47
N TYR A 244 -1.70 -9.47 -12.42
CA TYR A 244 -0.58 -9.85 -11.54
C TYR A 244 -0.14 -11.31 -11.65
N SER A 245 -0.96 -12.20 -12.22
CA SER A 245 -0.70 -13.65 -12.17
C SER A 245 -0.22 -14.30 -13.47
N ASN A 246 -0.29 -13.63 -14.62
CA ASN A 246 0.13 -14.23 -15.88
C ASN A 246 1.22 -13.40 -16.54
N LYS A 247 2.34 -14.05 -16.90
CA LYS A 247 3.41 -13.50 -17.74
C LYS A 247 2.89 -12.85 -19.03
N GLU A 248 1.69 -13.24 -19.49
CA GLU A 248 1.10 -12.79 -20.75
C GLU A 248 -0.04 -11.75 -20.62
N SER A 249 -0.58 -11.46 -19.42
CA SER A 249 -1.84 -10.68 -19.31
C SER A 249 -1.77 -9.43 -18.42
N LYS A 250 -0.61 -8.76 -18.38
CA LYS A 250 -0.47 -7.37 -17.92
C LYS A 250 -1.07 -6.35 -18.89
N GLY A 251 -2.34 -6.52 -19.23
CA GLY A 251 -3.06 -5.66 -20.16
C GLY A 251 -4.31 -6.35 -20.66
N LYS A 252 -5.49 -5.80 -20.34
CA LYS A 252 -6.70 -5.99 -21.14
C LYS A 252 -7.57 -4.74 -21.07
N TYR A 253 -7.61 -4.05 -22.22
CA TYR A 253 -8.74 -3.38 -22.87
C TYR A 253 -9.92 -2.94 -22.01
N ILE A 254 -10.21 -1.64 -22.07
CA ILE A 254 -11.60 -1.16 -22.01
C ILE A 254 -12.09 -1.12 -23.47
N PRO A 255 -12.98 -2.02 -23.92
CA PRO A 255 -13.58 -1.90 -25.25
C PRO A 255 -14.39 -0.60 -25.31
N GLU A 256 -14.36 0.06 -26.47
CA GLU A 256 -14.99 1.36 -26.76
C GLU A 256 -16.47 1.42 -26.29
N ASN A 257 -17.17 0.29 -26.39
CA ASN A 257 -18.58 0.14 -26.03
C ASN A 257 -18.86 0.06 -24.51
N ASN A 258 -17.83 -0.09 -23.65
CA ASN A 258 -17.94 -0.14 -22.19
C ASN A 258 -17.44 1.14 -21.50
N LEU A 259 -17.18 2.21 -22.26
CA LEU A 259 -16.89 3.52 -21.72
C LEU A 259 -18.17 4.15 -21.16
N LEU A 260 -18.42 3.92 -19.88
CA LEU A 260 -19.58 4.44 -19.13
C LEU A 260 -19.55 5.97 -18.91
N PHE A 261 -19.29 6.82 -19.90
CA PHE A 261 -19.49 8.28 -19.74
C PHE A 261 -19.90 8.98 -21.03
N ALA A 262 -21.15 8.76 -21.45
CA ALA A 262 -21.86 9.63 -22.39
C ALA A 262 -22.61 10.78 -21.68
N ASP A 263 -22.14 11.24 -20.51
CA ASP A 263 -22.75 12.38 -19.84
C ASP A 263 -21.73 13.49 -19.53
N LYS A 264 -21.90 14.62 -20.23
CA LYS A 264 -20.99 15.78 -20.30
C LYS A 264 -20.83 16.56 -18.98
N LYS A 265 -21.32 16.04 -17.84
CA LYS A 265 -21.46 16.82 -16.60
C LYS A 265 -20.69 16.31 -15.38
N THR A 266 -19.96 15.20 -15.45
CA THR A 266 -19.29 14.61 -14.27
C THR A 266 -17.79 14.41 -14.49
N SER A 267 -16.98 15.27 -13.83
CA SER A 267 -15.52 15.21 -13.61
C SER A 267 -14.58 15.49 -14.80
N LYS A 268 -14.00 16.71 -14.84
CA LYS A 268 -12.93 17.10 -15.79
C LYS A 268 -11.60 16.35 -15.61
N TYR A 269 -11.37 15.65 -14.49
CA TYR A 269 -10.06 15.05 -14.20
C TYR A 269 -9.90 13.61 -14.74
N PHE A 270 -10.99 12.85 -14.83
CA PHE A 270 -10.99 11.49 -15.43
C PHE A 270 -11.81 11.39 -16.73
N GLN A 271 -12.43 12.47 -17.21
CA GLN A 271 -13.10 12.52 -18.52
C GLN A 271 -12.15 12.38 -19.73
N LYS A 272 -10.84 12.37 -19.51
CA LYS A 272 -9.86 12.03 -20.55
C LYS A 272 -9.47 10.57 -20.38
N VAL A 273 -10.28 9.68 -20.96
CA VAL A 273 -10.04 8.24 -20.94
C VAL A 273 -8.69 7.96 -21.58
N LYS A 274 -7.72 7.56 -20.76
CA LYS A 274 -6.40 7.13 -21.19
C LYS A 274 -6.51 5.70 -21.71
N ILE A 275 -6.91 5.54 -22.96
CA ILE A 275 -6.88 4.23 -23.62
C ILE A 275 -5.40 3.87 -23.77
N LYS A 276 -4.95 2.84 -23.06
CA LYS A 276 -3.57 2.33 -23.15
C LYS A 276 -3.55 1.12 -24.05
N GLU A 277 -3.16 1.30 -25.30
CA GLU A 277 -2.89 0.17 -26.20
C GLU A 277 -1.47 -0.32 -25.96
N LYS A 278 -1.32 -1.60 -25.59
CA LYS A 278 -0.03 -2.20 -25.25
C LYS A 278 0.69 -2.65 -26.53
N ILE A 279 1.80 -1.99 -26.86
CA ILE A 279 2.56 -2.23 -28.10
C ILE A 279 3.68 -3.22 -27.85
N PHE A 280 4.40 -3.03 -26.75
CA PHE A 280 5.56 -3.83 -26.42
C PHE A 280 5.65 -4.08 -24.93
N PHE A 281 6.18 -5.25 -24.58
CA PHE A 281 6.34 -5.66 -23.21
C PHE A 281 7.46 -6.66 -23.05
N SER A 282 8.38 -6.37 -22.15
CA SER A 282 9.45 -7.27 -21.77
C SER A 282 9.66 -7.21 -20.26
N HIS A 283 10.00 -8.34 -19.67
CA HIS A 283 10.26 -8.43 -18.24
C HIS A 283 11.66 -8.97 -18.02
N SER A 284 12.42 -8.30 -17.15
CA SER A 284 13.75 -8.72 -16.71
C SER A 284 13.81 -8.76 -15.18
N PRO A 285 14.81 -9.45 -14.59
CA PRO A 285 15.06 -9.39 -13.15
C PRO A 285 15.34 -7.97 -12.62
N PHE A 286 15.70 -7.04 -13.50
CA PHE A 286 16.09 -5.66 -13.17
C PHE A 286 14.96 -4.65 -13.38
N GLY A 287 13.82 -5.07 -13.92
CA GLY A 287 12.69 -4.21 -14.21
C GLY A 287 11.89 -4.65 -15.42
N GLU A 288 10.76 -4.00 -15.62
CA GLU A 288 9.77 -4.30 -16.64
C GLU A 288 9.70 -3.18 -17.67
N LEU A 289 9.95 -3.49 -18.94
CA LEU A 289 9.86 -2.53 -20.02
C LEU A 289 8.50 -2.66 -20.67
N SER A 290 7.75 -1.56 -20.76
CA SER A 290 6.44 -1.56 -21.41
C SER A 290 6.26 -0.32 -22.28
N VAL A 291 5.67 -0.50 -23.46
CA VAL A 291 5.35 0.60 -24.38
C VAL A 291 3.85 0.62 -24.59
N PHE A 292 3.24 1.77 -24.32
CA PHE A 292 1.82 1.98 -24.53
C PHE A 292 1.57 3.16 -25.45
N ASP A 293 0.61 3.05 -26.34
CA ASP A 293 -0.03 4.20 -26.96
C ASP A 293 -1.15 4.65 -26.04
N GLU A 294 -1.06 5.89 -25.58
CA GLU A 294 -2.05 6.55 -24.73
C GLU A 294 -2.76 7.63 -25.53
N VAL A 295 -4.08 7.52 -25.65
CA VAL A 295 -4.91 8.58 -26.25
C VAL A 295 -5.33 9.55 -25.15
N PHE A 296 -4.99 10.83 -25.32
CA PHE A 296 -5.41 11.90 -24.43
C PHE A 296 -5.80 13.11 -25.26
N ASP A 297 -7.03 13.60 -25.10
CA ASP A 297 -7.52 14.80 -25.81
C ASP A 297 -7.47 14.68 -27.35
N MET A 298 -7.85 13.50 -27.88
CA MET A 298 -7.79 13.14 -29.31
C MET A 298 -6.37 13.07 -29.91
N GLU A 299 -5.31 13.32 -29.13
CA GLU A 299 -3.91 13.07 -29.52
C GLU A 299 -3.47 11.68 -29.03
N GLN A 300 -3.08 10.79 -29.95
CA GLN A 300 -2.43 9.52 -29.62
C GLN A 300 -0.94 9.75 -29.41
N ASN A 301 -0.45 9.43 -28.21
CA ASN A 301 0.94 9.58 -27.84
C ASN A 301 1.49 8.27 -27.33
N ARG A 302 2.69 7.89 -27.79
CA ARG A 302 3.41 6.71 -27.32
C ARG A 302 4.20 7.04 -26.09
N TYR A 303 4.23 6.12 -25.13
CA TYR A 303 4.98 6.23 -23.90
C TYR A 303 5.76 4.95 -23.64
N LEU A 304 7.06 5.11 -23.38
CA LEU A 304 7.92 4.05 -22.85
C LEU A 304 7.88 4.12 -21.33
N TYR A 305 7.67 2.98 -20.70
CA TYR A 305 7.68 2.79 -19.27
C TYR A 305 8.76 1.80 -18.87
N ILE A 306 9.45 2.10 -17.78
CA ILE A 306 10.22 1.12 -17.01
C ILE A 306 9.51 0.98 -15.66
N ASP A 307 9.12 -0.25 -15.36
CA ASP A 307 8.16 -0.69 -14.35
C ASP A 307 6.81 0.01 -14.51
N THR A 308 6.69 1.21 -13.95
CA THR A 308 5.48 2.04 -14.02
C THR A 308 5.80 3.51 -14.29
N ARG A 309 7.08 3.87 -14.44
CA ARG A 309 7.52 5.25 -14.67
C ARG A 309 7.70 5.53 -16.15
N ILE A 310 7.18 6.66 -16.59
CA ILE A 310 7.40 7.17 -17.94
C ILE A 310 8.87 7.50 -18.10
N GLN A 311 9.50 6.91 -19.10
CA GLN A 311 10.88 7.14 -19.50
C GLN A 311 10.93 8.03 -20.74
N CYS A 312 10.21 7.65 -21.81
CA CYS A 312 10.11 8.42 -23.05
C CYS A 312 8.66 8.68 -23.45
N SER A 313 8.40 9.74 -24.23
CA SER A 313 7.11 9.93 -24.89
C SER A 313 7.21 10.65 -26.23
N THR A 314 6.34 10.30 -27.19
CA THR A 314 6.16 11.09 -28.43
C THR A 314 5.41 12.40 -28.19
N ALA A 315 4.70 12.54 -27.06
CA ALA A 315 4.11 13.82 -26.63
C ALA A 315 5.18 14.85 -26.23
N GLY A 316 6.44 14.44 -26.16
CA GLY A 316 7.54 15.23 -25.62
C GLY A 316 7.33 15.57 -24.14
N LEU A 317 7.81 16.75 -23.76
CA LEU A 317 7.84 17.24 -22.37
C LEU A 317 6.53 17.88 -21.89
N LYS A 318 5.40 17.65 -22.59
CA LYS A 318 4.10 18.22 -22.19
C LYS A 318 3.66 17.76 -20.78
N GLN A 319 4.21 16.66 -20.26
CA GLN A 319 4.02 16.23 -18.86
C GLN A 319 5.12 16.82 -17.95
N LYS A 320 4.76 17.85 -17.18
CA LYS A 320 5.69 18.76 -16.48
C LYS A 320 6.44 18.22 -15.25
N ASN A 321 6.38 16.94 -14.90
CA ASN A 321 6.96 16.46 -13.63
C ASN A 321 7.65 15.09 -13.75
N VAL A 322 8.68 14.98 -14.60
CA VAL A 322 9.60 13.84 -14.57
C VAL A 322 10.82 14.18 -13.71
N SER A 323 11.38 13.18 -13.02
CA SER A 323 12.50 13.34 -12.08
C SER A 323 13.70 14.03 -12.70
N GLU A 324 13.98 13.72 -13.95
CA GLU A 324 15.08 14.16 -14.78
C GLU A 324 15.11 15.69 -14.89
N ILE A 325 13.96 16.31 -15.17
CA ILE A 325 13.81 17.78 -15.23
C ILE A 325 14.04 18.39 -13.85
N ASN A 326 13.41 17.83 -12.81
CA ASN A 326 13.52 18.37 -11.46
C ASN A 326 14.96 18.33 -10.92
N PHE A 327 15.72 17.28 -11.23
CA PHE A 327 17.13 17.19 -10.87
C PHE A 327 17.99 18.26 -11.54
N VAL A 328 17.74 18.54 -12.83
CA VAL A 328 18.41 19.64 -13.54
C VAL A 328 18.13 20.95 -12.84
N ASN A 329 16.85 21.22 -12.54
CA ASN A 329 16.47 22.49 -11.92
C ASN A 329 17.13 22.67 -10.56
N MET A 330 17.04 21.66 -9.69
CA MET A 330 17.70 21.71 -8.38
C MET A 330 19.22 21.90 -8.48
N SER A 331 19.86 21.23 -9.44
CA SER A 331 21.31 21.28 -9.60
C SER A 331 21.77 22.64 -10.12
N LEU A 332 21.15 23.15 -11.18
CA LEU A 332 21.58 24.38 -11.84
C LEU A 332 21.09 25.63 -11.10
N ASP A 333 19.91 25.62 -10.49
CA ASP A 333 19.42 26.77 -9.68
C ASP A 333 20.33 27.03 -8.49
N SER A 334 20.94 25.98 -7.93
CA SER A 334 21.88 26.11 -6.81
C SER A 334 23.23 26.72 -7.21
N MET A 335 23.53 26.84 -8.51
CA MET A 335 24.79 27.39 -8.99
C MET A 335 24.74 28.92 -9.16
N ASN A 336 25.55 29.60 -8.36
CA ASN A 336 25.80 31.05 -8.45
C ASN A 336 26.93 31.40 -9.44
N LYS A 337 26.94 30.76 -10.61
CA LYS A 337 27.90 31.06 -11.69
C LYS A 337 27.18 31.18 -13.02
N ASP A 338 27.58 32.17 -13.80
CA ASP A 338 27.20 32.30 -15.21
C ASP A 338 28.21 31.56 -16.09
N ASN A 339 27.84 31.26 -17.33
CA ASN A 339 28.63 30.51 -18.31
C ASN A 339 29.00 29.08 -17.85
N LEU A 340 28.01 28.34 -17.39
CA LEU A 340 28.17 26.95 -16.99
C LEU A 340 28.49 26.07 -18.20
N LYS A 341 29.52 25.23 -18.06
CA LYS A 341 29.79 24.12 -18.97
C LYS A 341 29.28 22.85 -18.32
N VAL A 342 28.33 22.18 -18.95
CA VAL A 342 27.63 21.04 -18.37
C VAL A 342 27.98 19.78 -19.14
N LEU A 343 28.42 18.74 -18.45
CA LEU A 343 28.57 17.40 -19.01
C LEU A 343 27.34 16.57 -18.62
N ASN A 344 26.53 16.19 -19.60
CA ASN A 344 25.41 15.28 -19.43
C ASN A 344 25.85 13.84 -19.79
N ILE A 345 25.87 12.96 -18.80
CA ILE A 345 26.22 11.54 -19.00
C ILE A 345 24.92 10.74 -19.17
N GLY A 346 24.76 10.10 -20.33
CA GLY A 346 23.55 9.41 -20.76
C GLY A 346 22.61 10.33 -21.53
N LEU A 347 22.27 9.95 -22.76
CA LEU A 347 21.29 10.65 -23.60
C LEU A 347 19.87 10.33 -23.14
N GLY A 348 19.60 9.04 -22.88
CA GLY A 348 18.26 8.55 -22.56
C GLY A 348 17.23 9.03 -23.58
N CYS A 349 16.09 9.54 -23.10
CA CYS A 349 15.05 10.12 -23.96
C CYS A 349 15.22 11.62 -24.22
N GLY A 350 16.37 12.20 -23.83
CA GLY A 350 16.69 13.62 -24.05
C GLY A 350 16.03 14.60 -23.08
N PHE A 351 15.31 14.15 -22.05
CA PHE A 351 14.61 15.05 -21.10
C PHE A 351 15.59 15.90 -20.28
N THR A 352 16.62 15.27 -19.71
CA THR A 352 17.67 15.97 -18.94
C THR A 352 18.39 16.99 -19.81
N LEU A 353 18.84 16.57 -21.00
CA LEU A 353 19.55 17.43 -21.95
C LEU A 353 18.71 18.62 -22.38
N ASN A 354 17.44 18.39 -22.75
CA ASN A 354 16.54 19.45 -23.15
C ASN A 354 16.32 20.46 -22.03
N GLU A 355 16.22 20.02 -20.78
CA GLU A 355 16.07 20.95 -19.67
C GLU A 355 17.35 21.74 -19.41
N ILE A 356 18.53 21.11 -19.44
CA ILE A 356 19.83 21.80 -19.33
C ILE A 356 19.95 22.87 -20.42
N ALA A 357 19.57 22.55 -21.66
CA ALA A 357 19.68 23.47 -22.79
C ALA A 357 18.77 24.71 -22.68
N LYS A 358 17.72 24.68 -21.86
CA LYS A 358 16.87 25.85 -21.58
C LYS A 358 17.47 26.80 -20.55
N TYR A 359 18.45 26.35 -19.77
CA TYR A 359 19.00 27.16 -18.69
C TYR A 359 19.85 28.30 -19.23
N PRO A 360 19.48 29.57 -18.98
CA PRO A 360 20.16 30.72 -19.60
C PRO A 360 21.61 30.88 -19.13
N LYS A 361 21.97 30.30 -17.98
CA LYS A 361 23.34 30.33 -17.45
C LYS A 361 24.27 29.31 -18.12
N VAL A 362 23.74 28.38 -18.91
CA VAL A 362 24.53 27.31 -19.54
C VAL A 362 25.10 27.79 -20.87
N GLN A 363 26.42 27.73 -21.01
CA GLN A 363 27.15 28.13 -22.21
C GLN A 363 27.35 26.95 -23.17
N THR A 364 27.75 25.80 -22.65
CA THR A 364 28.00 24.59 -23.44
C THR A 364 27.45 23.37 -22.73
N VAL A 365 26.95 22.41 -23.52
CA VAL A 365 26.54 21.10 -23.03
C VAL A 365 27.24 20.02 -23.85
N ASP A 366 28.05 19.22 -23.19
CA ASP A 366 28.66 18.02 -23.76
C ASP A 366 27.83 16.82 -23.34
N VAL A 367 27.47 15.95 -24.29
CA VAL A 367 26.69 14.74 -24.01
C VAL A 367 27.56 13.52 -24.27
N VAL A 368 27.69 12.66 -23.27
CA VAL A 368 28.46 11.42 -23.36
C VAL A 368 27.53 10.26 -23.05
N GLU A 369 27.32 9.39 -24.04
CA GLU A 369 26.59 8.15 -23.83
C GLU A 369 27.58 7.03 -23.47
N ILE A 370 27.33 6.38 -22.33
CA ILE A 370 28.18 5.30 -21.80
C ILE A 370 27.67 3.93 -22.23
N ASN A 371 26.41 3.84 -22.66
CA ASN A 371 25.85 2.62 -23.21
C ASN A 371 26.18 2.53 -24.71
N PRO A 372 27.06 1.60 -25.14
CA PRO A 372 27.46 1.48 -26.54
C PRO A 372 26.32 1.00 -27.46
N VAL A 373 25.19 0.60 -26.89
CA VAL A 373 24.02 0.06 -27.61
C VAL A 373 22.97 1.14 -27.90
N MET A 374 23.07 2.33 -27.28
CA MET A 374 22.09 3.40 -27.48
C MET A 374 22.34 4.17 -28.77
#